data_AF-A0AAJ7LN42-F1
#
_entry.id   AF-A0AAJ7LN42-F1
#
_cell.length_a   1.000
_cell.length_b   1.000
_cell.length_c   1.000
_cell.angle_alpha   90.00
_cell.angle_beta   90.00
_cell.angle_gamma   90.00
#
_symmetry.space_group_name_H-M   'P 1'
#
loop_
_entity.id
_entity.type
_entity.pdbx_description
1 polymer ?
#
loop_
_entity_poly.entity_id
_entity_poly.type
_entity_poly.pdbx_seq_one_letter_code
_entity_poly.pdbx_strand_id
1 'polypeptide(L)'
;MRFPPLLCLFVLWLDMDVSFSQNEPAGCQTPPALTDGDIKDTMKQHYSHSERVEYMCQNYYTMEGDPYRTCINGEWTGQIRCLKPCTVNENDMIQRNIAFRYRVYSKLYAPHNDVIEFRCTRGRPVGAMPMRFKCNDGVMILPTCQ
;
A
#
# COMPACT_ATOMS: atom_id res chain seq x y z
N MET A 1 60.13 9.61 -31.00
CA MET A 1 60.96 9.25 -32.17
C MET A 1 60.03 9.21 -33.38
N ARG A 2 60.35 9.94 -34.45
CA ARG A 2 59.55 9.96 -35.69
C ARG A 2 59.70 8.63 -36.41
N PHE A 3 58.59 7.95 -36.69
CA PHE A 3 58.55 6.70 -37.45
C PHE A 3 57.57 6.81 -38.64
N PRO A 4 57.80 6.06 -39.73
CA PRO A 4 57.36 6.34 -41.10
C PRO A 4 55.91 5.89 -41.41
N PRO A 5 55.29 6.35 -42.51
CA PRO A 5 53.83 6.40 -42.68
C PRO A 5 53.19 5.11 -43.25
N LEU A 6 53.76 3.93 -42.99
CA LEU A 6 53.30 2.67 -43.63
C LEU A 6 52.82 1.57 -42.67
N LEU A 7 52.72 1.83 -41.37
CA LEU A 7 52.23 0.85 -40.39
C LEU A 7 50.90 1.26 -39.75
N CYS A 8 50.01 1.91 -40.51
CA CYS A 8 48.62 2.18 -40.09
C CYS A 8 47.67 0.96 -40.23
N LEU A 9 48.16 -0.23 -40.57
CA LEU A 9 47.31 -1.41 -40.84
C LEU A 9 47.45 -2.56 -39.82
N PHE A 10 48.16 -2.37 -38.72
CA PHE A 10 48.27 -3.36 -37.62
C PHE A 10 47.84 -2.78 -36.25
N VAL A 11 46.84 -1.90 -36.23
CA VAL A 11 46.15 -1.48 -35.00
C VAL A 11 44.69 -1.95 -35.01
N LEU A 12 44.52 -3.21 -35.37
CA LEU A 12 43.39 -4.03 -34.94
C LEU A 12 44.07 -5.26 -34.34
N TRP A 13 43.62 -5.73 -33.18
CA TRP A 13 44.11 -6.92 -32.46
C TRP A 13 45.36 -6.70 -31.57
N LEU A 14 45.15 -6.07 -30.40
CA LEU A 14 45.50 -6.62 -29.06
C LEU A 14 45.55 -5.52 -27.98
N ASP A 15 44.43 -4.84 -27.72
CA ASP A 15 44.20 -4.07 -26.47
C ASP A 15 42.68 -3.92 -26.21
N MET A 16 41.94 -5.03 -26.14
CA MET A 16 40.49 -5.01 -25.81
C MET A 16 40.07 -6.15 -24.86
N ASP A 17 40.93 -6.53 -23.91
CA ASP A 17 40.47 -7.20 -22.68
C ASP A 17 40.18 -6.16 -21.58
N VAL A 18 39.52 -5.06 -21.96
CA VAL A 18 38.67 -4.36 -20.99
C VAL A 18 37.42 -5.22 -20.90
N SER A 19 37.41 -6.12 -19.92
CA SER A 19 36.22 -6.83 -19.49
C SER A 19 35.15 -5.80 -19.16
N PHE A 20 34.24 -5.58 -20.12
CA PHE A 20 32.96 -4.94 -19.85
C PHE A 20 32.25 -5.84 -18.83
N SER A 21 32.43 -5.54 -17.55
CA SER A 21 31.47 -5.95 -16.54
C SER A 21 30.19 -5.17 -16.84
N GLN A 22 29.39 -5.69 -17.76
CA GLN A 22 27.98 -5.32 -17.81
C GLN A 22 27.40 -5.89 -16.52
N ASN A 23 27.31 -5.07 -15.48
CA ASN A 23 26.46 -5.35 -14.34
C ASN A 23 25.02 -5.28 -14.83
N GLU A 24 24.58 -6.34 -15.50
CA GLU A 24 23.17 -6.50 -15.85
C GLU A 24 22.38 -6.52 -14.54
N PRO A 25 21.38 -5.64 -14.41
CA PRO A 25 20.64 -5.53 -13.16
C PRO A 25 19.91 -6.84 -12.86
N ALA A 26 20.12 -7.36 -11.66
CA ALA A 26 19.50 -8.62 -11.25
C ALA A 26 17.96 -8.54 -11.27
N GLY A 27 17.33 -9.60 -11.75
CA GLY A 27 15.89 -9.82 -11.65
C GLY A 27 15.47 -10.29 -10.26
N CYS A 28 14.17 -10.24 -9.98
CA CYS A 28 13.59 -10.63 -8.71
C CYS A 28 12.87 -11.98 -8.81
N GLN A 29 12.83 -12.69 -7.68
CA GLN A 29 11.98 -13.87 -7.50
C GLN A 29 10.54 -13.46 -7.19
N THR A 30 9.71 -14.42 -6.79
CA THR A 30 8.34 -14.20 -6.34
C THR A 30 8.24 -13.01 -5.38
N PRO A 31 7.32 -12.06 -5.64
CA PRO A 31 7.12 -10.90 -4.81
C PRO A 31 6.61 -11.28 -3.41
N PRO A 32 6.94 -10.48 -2.38
CA PRO A 32 6.51 -10.75 -1.01
C PRO A 32 4.98 -10.63 -0.87
N ALA A 33 4.39 -11.44 0.01
CA ALA A 33 2.97 -11.33 0.33
C ALA A 33 2.65 -9.98 1.01
N LEU A 34 1.44 -9.48 0.78
CA LEU A 34 0.89 -8.29 1.44
C LEU A 34 -0.08 -8.71 2.54
N THR A 35 0.13 -8.23 3.77
CA THR A 35 -0.82 -8.45 4.87
C THR A 35 -2.16 -7.78 4.55
N ASP A 36 -3.26 -8.50 4.76
CA ASP A 36 -4.62 -8.04 4.45
C ASP A 36 -4.82 -7.60 2.98
N GLY A 37 -4.04 -8.19 2.07
CA GLY A 37 -4.11 -7.95 0.64
C GLY A 37 -3.65 -9.14 -0.18
N ASP A 38 -3.67 -8.98 -1.50
CA ASP A 38 -3.26 -9.99 -2.47
C ASP A 38 -2.69 -9.31 -3.72
N ILE A 39 -2.08 -10.10 -4.60
CA ILE A 39 -1.62 -9.65 -5.92
C ILE A 39 -2.82 -9.70 -6.88
N LYS A 40 -2.99 -8.63 -7.67
CA LYS A 40 -4.15 -8.47 -8.56
C LYS A 40 -4.13 -9.43 -9.75
N ASP A 41 -2.93 -9.65 -10.29
CA ASP A 41 -2.69 -10.49 -11.46
C ASP A 41 -2.04 -11.83 -11.08
N THR A 42 -1.86 -12.70 -12.07
CA THR A 42 -1.19 -13.99 -11.86
C THR A 42 0.28 -13.80 -11.49
N MET A 43 0.72 -14.43 -10.40
CA MET A 43 2.12 -14.47 -10.01
C MET A 43 3.00 -15.21 -11.03
N LYS A 44 4.09 -14.58 -11.45
CA LYS A 44 5.22 -15.21 -12.15
C LYS A 44 6.24 -15.75 -11.14
N GLN A 45 7.05 -16.73 -11.54
CA GLN A 45 8.18 -17.22 -10.74
C GLN A 45 9.38 -16.27 -10.76
N HIS A 46 9.55 -15.50 -11.84
CA HIS A 46 10.68 -14.59 -12.02
C HIS A 46 10.24 -13.28 -12.68
N TYR A 47 10.89 -12.19 -12.29
CA TYR A 47 10.63 -10.84 -12.77
C TYR A 47 11.93 -10.15 -13.18
N SER A 48 11.91 -9.41 -14.29
CA SER A 48 13.03 -8.59 -14.76
C SER A 48 13.18 -7.33 -13.92
N HIS A 49 14.40 -6.74 -13.93
CA HIS A 49 14.60 -5.41 -13.36
C HIS A 49 13.59 -4.41 -13.96
N SER A 50 13.08 -3.50 -13.12
CA SER A 50 12.04 -2.52 -13.39
C SER A 50 10.62 -3.05 -13.63
N GLU A 51 10.40 -4.37 -13.62
CA GLU A 51 9.04 -4.91 -13.64
C GLU A 51 8.29 -4.55 -12.34
N ARG A 52 6.97 -4.39 -12.49
CA ARG A 52 6.07 -4.01 -11.40
C ARG A 52 4.99 -5.06 -11.19
N VAL A 53 4.57 -5.21 -9.94
CA VAL A 53 3.45 -6.05 -9.53
C VAL A 53 2.43 -5.18 -8.83
N GLU A 54 1.17 -5.25 -9.27
CA GLU A 54 0.04 -4.55 -8.64
C GLU A 54 -0.55 -5.41 -7.52
N TYR A 55 -0.68 -4.79 -6.35
CA TYR A 55 -1.36 -5.36 -5.21
C TYR A 55 -2.75 -4.75 -5.04
N MET A 56 -3.62 -5.47 -4.34
CA MET A 56 -4.92 -5.01 -3.89
C MET A 56 -5.12 -5.36 -2.42
N CYS A 57 -5.85 -4.52 -1.69
CA CYS A 57 -6.26 -4.86 -0.34
C CYS A 57 -7.52 -5.73 -0.35
N GLN A 58 -7.73 -6.50 0.72
CA GLN A 58 -8.97 -7.23 0.94
C GLN A 58 -10.18 -6.29 0.95
N ASN A 59 -11.38 -6.86 0.75
CA ASN A 59 -12.62 -6.09 0.76
C ASN A 59 -12.73 -5.20 2.01
N TYR A 60 -13.15 -3.95 1.79
CA TYR A 60 -13.30 -2.89 2.80
C TYR A 60 -12.02 -2.31 3.42
N TYR A 61 -10.86 -2.93 3.20
CA TYR A 61 -9.58 -2.33 3.58
C TYR A 61 -9.24 -1.19 2.64
N THR A 62 -8.55 -0.18 3.18
CA THR A 62 -8.10 0.97 2.41
C THR A 62 -6.62 0.88 2.14
N MET A 63 -6.23 0.99 0.88
CA MET A 63 -4.82 0.99 0.50
C MET A 63 -4.14 2.30 0.91
N GLU A 64 -3.00 2.18 1.56
CA GLU A 64 -2.09 3.27 1.89
C GLU A 64 -0.77 3.06 1.16
N GLY A 65 -0.36 4.08 0.40
CA GLY A 65 0.81 4.03 -0.48
C GLY A 65 0.44 3.78 -1.94
N ASP A 66 1.48 3.51 -2.73
CA ASP A 66 1.34 3.17 -4.16
C ASP A 66 0.99 1.67 -4.30
N PRO A 67 0.05 1.27 -5.19
CA PRO A 67 -0.36 -0.14 -5.34
C PRO A 67 0.73 -1.04 -5.94
N TYR A 68 1.86 -0.49 -6.37
CA TYR A 68 2.89 -1.23 -7.08
C TYR A 68 4.11 -1.50 -6.19
N ARG A 69 4.65 -2.72 -6.32
CA ARG A 69 6.05 -2.99 -5.98
C ARG A 69 6.87 -3.12 -7.25
N THR A 70 8.07 -2.55 -7.24
CA THR A 70 8.98 -2.55 -8.39
C THR A 70 10.21 -3.39 -8.08
N CYS A 71 10.56 -4.33 -8.95
CA CYS A 71 11.79 -5.09 -8.86
C CYS A 71 12.98 -4.19 -9.23
N ILE A 72 13.90 -3.96 -8.30
CA ILE A 72 15.10 -3.15 -8.52
C ILE A 72 16.30 -3.97 -8.05
N ASN A 73 17.11 -4.43 -9.01
CA ASN A 73 18.39 -5.12 -8.77
C ASN A 73 18.27 -6.31 -7.80
N GLY A 74 17.26 -7.16 -8.02
CA GLY A 74 17.00 -8.33 -7.19
C GLY A 74 16.15 -8.09 -5.95
N GLU A 75 15.81 -6.84 -5.64
CA GLU A 75 15.01 -6.47 -4.47
C GLU A 75 13.66 -5.84 -4.86
N TRP A 76 12.61 -6.21 -4.12
CA TRP A 76 11.30 -5.60 -4.28
C TRP A 76 11.23 -4.30 -3.50
N THR A 77 11.00 -3.20 -4.22
CA THR A 77 10.82 -1.84 -3.66
C THR A 77 9.36 -1.41 -3.71
N GLY A 78 8.97 -0.49 -2.82
CA GLY A 78 7.58 -0.05 -2.68
C GLY A 78 7.03 -0.34 -1.29
N GLN A 79 6.31 0.64 -0.73
CA GLN A 79 5.70 0.54 0.59
C GLN A 79 4.18 0.58 0.44
N ILE A 80 3.55 -0.53 0.78
CA ILE A 80 2.09 -0.74 0.68
C ILE A 80 1.59 -1.22 2.02
N ARG A 81 0.50 -0.62 2.50
CA ARG A 81 -0.21 -1.03 3.71
C ARG A 81 -1.71 -1.12 3.42
N CYS A 82 -2.37 -2.11 3.98
CA CYS A 82 -3.82 -2.21 3.96
C CYS A 82 -4.34 -1.80 5.33
N LEU A 83 -5.06 -0.68 5.36
CA LEU A 83 -5.61 -0.11 6.59
C LEU A 83 -6.99 -0.72 6.88
N LYS A 84 -7.17 -1.15 8.12
CA LYS A 84 -8.35 -1.88 8.58
C LYS A 84 -9.59 -0.98 8.57
N PRO A 85 -10.74 -1.49 8.09
CA PRO A 85 -12.02 -0.83 8.33
C PRO A 85 -12.40 -0.92 9.81
N CYS A 86 -13.18 0.03 10.28
CA CYS A 86 -13.77 0.00 11.61
C CYS A 86 -15.16 -0.62 11.56
N THR A 87 -15.50 -1.45 12.54
CA THR A 87 -16.83 -2.04 12.67
C THR A 87 -17.60 -1.36 13.78
N VAL A 88 -18.81 -0.89 13.50
CA VAL A 88 -19.69 -0.24 14.49
C VAL A 88 -20.89 -1.14 14.76
N ASN A 89 -20.86 -1.90 15.86
CA ASN A 89 -21.92 -2.85 16.17
C ASN A 89 -23.17 -2.16 16.74
N GLU A 90 -24.35 -2.71 16.43
CA GLU A 90 -25.61 -2.20 16.98
C GLU A 90 -25.67 -2.29 18.50
N ASN A 91 -25.14 -3.36 19.09
CA ASN A 91 -25.10 -3.53 20.55
C ASN A 91 -24.31 -2.42 21.24
N ASP A 92 -23.15 -2.04 20.69
CA ASP A 92 -22.32 -0.96 21.23
C ASP A 92 -23.05 0.38 21.15
N MET A 93 -23.83 0.60 20.08
CA MET A 93 -24.64 1.81 19.93
C MET A 93 -25.79 1.87 20.95
N ILE A 94 -26.50 0.76 21.13
CA ILE A 94 -27.61 0.64 22.09
C ILE A 94 -27.11 0.91 23.51
N GLN A 95 -26.02 0.28 23.91
CA GLN A 95 -25.43 0.44 25.25
C GLN A 95 -25.02 1.89 25.54
N ARG A 96 -24.59 2.65 24.53
CA ARG A 96 -24.11 4.03 24.65
C ARG A 96 -25.19 5.09 24.42
N ASN A 97 -26.44 4.69 24.20
CA ASN A 97 -27.56 5.56 23.83
C ASN A 97 -27.28 6.40 22.57
N ILE A 98 -26.63 5.82 21.57
CA ILE A 98 -26.28 6.50 20.31
C ILE A 98 -26.91 5.80 19.11
N ALA A 99 -27.02 6.53 18.00
CA ALA A 99 -27.37 5.98 16.70
C ALA A 99 -26.67 6.80 15.62
N PHE A 100 -26.55 6.24 14.42
CA PHE A 100 -26.17 7.04 13.25
C PHE A 100 -27.13 8.23 13.09
N ARG A 101 -26.57 9.42 12.85
CA ARG A 101 -27.39 10.62 12.60
C ARG A 101 -28.23 10.44 11.36
N TYR A 102 -27.62 9.92 10.29
CA TYR A 102 -28.27 9.64 9.02
C TYR A 102 -28.53 8.14 8.89
N ARG A 103 -29.79 7.74 8.72
CA ARG A 103 -30.20 6.32 8.62
C ARG A 103 -29.89 5.68 7.27
N VAL A 104 -29.56 6.47 6.25
CA VAL A 104 -29.32 6.00 4.87
C VAL A 104 -28.02 5.20 4.75
N TYR A 105 -27.08 5.40 5.69
CA TYR A 105 -25.80 4.72 5.73
C TYR A 105 -25.65 3.99 7.06
N SER A 106 -26.46 2.95 7.32
CA SER A 106 -26.18 1.97 8.37
C SER A 106 -24.95 1.12 7.99
N LYS A 107 -23.83 1.80 7.71
CA LYS A 107 -22.54 1.22 7.40
C LYS A 107 -22.02 0.61 8.69
N LEU A 108 -22.30 -0.69 8.86
CA LEU A 108 -21.69 -1.50 9.90
C LEU A 108 -20.15 -1.48 9.76
N TYR A 109 -19.65 -1.33 8.53
CA TYR A 109 -18.23 -1.21 8.19
C TYR A 109 -17.91 0.18 7.65
N ALA A 110 -17.01 0.87 8.34
CA ALA A 110 -16.48 2.17 7.96
C ALA A 110 -15.07 1.99 7.39
N PRO A 111 -14.81 2.28 6.10
CA PRO A 111 -13.45 2.30 5.56
C PRO A 111 -12.53 3.22 6.37
N HIS A 112 -11.22 3.01 6.30
CA HIS A 112 -10.27 3.90 6.94
C HIS A 112 -10.46 5.34 6.45
N ASN A 113 -10.31 6.32 7.35
CA ASN A 113 -10.63 7.73 7.15
C ASN A 113 -12.12 8.08 6.93
N ASP A 114 -13.04 7.11 6.90
CA ASP A 114 -14.47 7.43 6.88
C ASP A 114 -14.87 8.12 8.19
N VAL A 115 -15.74 9.13 8.09
CA VAL A 115 -16.19 9.95 9.22
C VAL A 115 -17.67 9.72 9.45
N ILE A 116 -17.99 9.10 10.58
CA ILE A 116 -19.36 8.81 10.96
C ILE A 116 -19.84 9.85 11.95
N GLU A 117 -21.04 10.38 11.68
CA GLU A 117 -21.76 11.23 12.60
C GLU A 117 -22.84 10.46 13.36
N PHE A 118 -22.77 10.58 14.68
CA PHE A 118 -23.71 10.00 15.61
C PHE A 118 -24.67 11.06 16.16
N ARG A 119 -25.79 10.58 16.69
CA ARG A 119 -26.72 11.36 17.51
C ARG A 119 -27.08 10.55 18.75
N CYS A 120 -27.42 11.23 19.83
CA CYS A 120 -28.00 10.57 20.99
C CYS A 120 -29.42 10.06 20.64
N THR A 121 -29.73 8.83 21.06
CA THR A 121 -31.11 8.32 21.05
C THR A 121 -31.87 8.81 22.27
N ARG A 122 -31.16 8.94 23.40
CA ARG A 122 -31.65 9.50 24.68
C ARG A 122 -30.54 10.34 25.31
N GLY A 123 -30.92 11.33 26.11
CA GLY A 123 -29.97 12.17 26.84
C GLY A 123 -29.20 13.17 25.95
N ARG A 124 -28.05 13.62 26.43
CA ARG A 124 -27.14 14.56 25.77
C ARG A 124 -25.71 14.00 25.75
N PRO A 125 -24.84 14.49 24.86
CA PRO A 125 -23.43 14.10 24.86
C PRO A 125 -22.77 14.41 26.21
N VAL A 126 -21.91 13.50 26.67
CA VAL A 126 -21.16 13.70 27.91
C VAL A 126 -20.12 14.81 27.71
N GLY A 127 -20.32 15.95 28.38
CA GLY A 127 -19.43 17.11 28.27
C GLY A 127 -19.36 17.70 26.86
N ALA A 128 -18.15 18.09 26.43
CA ALA A 128 -17.89 18.63 25.09
C ALA A 128 -17.45 17.55 24.08
N MET A 129 -17.84 16.28 24.29
CA MET A 129 -17.45 15.18 23.40
C MET A 129 -17.97 15.43 21.98
N PRO A 130 -17.13 15.29 20.93
CA PRO A 130 -17.60 15.41 19.56
C PRO A 130 -18.56 14.27 19.22
N MET A 131 -19.47 14.51 18.28
CA MET A 131 -20.40 13.50 17.78
C MET A 131 -20.00 12.95 16.41
N ARG A 132 -18.83 13.36 15.89
CA ARG A 132 -18.27 12.93 14.61
C ARG A 132 -16.93 12.25 14.88
N PHE A 133 -16.79 11.01 14.43
CA PHE A 133 -15.58 10.22 14.65
C PHE A 133 -15.08 9.63 13.35
N LYS A 134 -13.77 9.63 13.20
CA LYS A 134 -13.06 9.10 12.05
C LYS A 134 -12.58 7.68 12.36
N CYS A 135 -12.71 6.77 11.40
CA CYS A 135 -12.06 5.47 11.47
C CYS A 135 -10.54 5.63 11.29
N ASN A 136 -9.77 5.13 12.24
CA ASN A 136 -8.30 5.10 12.18
C ASN A 136 -7.82 3.66 12.32
N ASP A 137 -7.67 2.98 11.18
CA ASP A 137 -7.02 1.66 11.05
C ASP A 137 -7.62 0.63 12.02
N GLY A 138 -8.92 0.38 11.86
CA GLY A 138 -9.69 -0.53 12.72
C GLY A 138 -10.16 0.08 14.05
N VAL A 139 -9.69 1.27 14.42
CA VAL A 139 -10.07 1.94 15.67
C VAL A 139 -11.03 3.09 15.40
N MET A 140 -12.26 2.97 15.90
CA MET A 140 -13.25 4.06 15.96
C MET A 140 -13.75 4.22 17.39
N ILE A 141 -13.55 5.42 17.96
CA ILE A 141 -14.06 5.74 19.29
C ILE A 141 -15.54 6.12 19.15
N LEU A 142 -16.43 5.42 19.84
CA LEU A 142 -17.85 5.73 19.84
C LEU A 142 -18.21 6.77 20.91
N PRO A 143 -19.08 7.76 20.63
CA PRO A 143 -19.57 8.69 21.64
C PRO A 143 -20.40 8.00 22.71
N THR A 144 -20.71 8.71 23.79
CA THR A 144 -21.62 8.23 24.84
C THR A 144 -22.54 9.36 25.27
N CYS A 145 -23.81 9.03 25.52
CA CYS A 145 -24.83 9.98 25.95
C CYS A 145 -25.39 9.62 27.34
N GLN A 146 -25.72 10.64 28.13
CA GLN A 146 -26.29 10.56 29.48
C GLN A 146 -27.54 11.43 29.61
#